data_AF-H0SX24-F1
#
_entry.id   AF-H0SX24-F1
#
_cell.length_a   1.000
_cell.length_b   1.000
_cell.length_c   1.000
_cell.angle_alpha   90.00
_cell.angle_beta   90.00
_cell.angle_gamma   90.00
#
_symmetry.space_group_name_H-M   'P 1'
#
loop_
_entity.id
_entity.type
_entity.pdbx_description
1 polymer ?
#
loop_
_entity_poly.entity_id
_entity_poly.type
_entity_poly.pdbx_seq_one_letter_code
_entity_poly.pdbx_strand_id
1 'polypeptide(L)' 'MIKLLPDDMAIVSIDGVSKEVSVALIEQIAVGDYVILHVGHALTKIDPEEARETLDLLRQMGAAAAEVGP' A
#
# COMPACT_ATOMS: atom_id res chain seq x y z
N MET A 1 4.60 1.63 5.32
CA MET A 1 4.76 1.31 6.76
C MET A 1 3.38 1.10 7.36
N ILE A 2 3.19 0.00 8.10
CA ILE A 2 1.93 -0.37 8.78
C ILE A 2 2.12 -0.23 10.29
N LYS A 3 1.14 0.34 10.98
CA LYS A 3 1.04 0.36 12.45
C LYS A 3 -0.32 -0.22 12.86
N LEU A 4 -0.32 -1.23 13.70
CA LEU A 4 -1.54 -1.91 14.16
C LEU A 4 -2.28 -1.07 15.23
N LEU A 5 -3.61 -1.11 15.19
CA LEU A 5 -4.54 -0.50 16.13
C LEU A 5 -5.49 -1.57 16.70
N PRO A 6 -6.29 -1.26 17.74
CA PRO A 6 -7.40 -2.12 18.18
C PRO A 6 -8.47 -2.33 17.09
N ASP A 7 -9.39 -3.27 17.34
CA ASP A 7 -10.59 -3.51 16.50
C ASP A 7 -10.29 -3.81 15.02
N ASP A 8 -9.21 -4.55 14.76
CA ASP A 8 -8.77 -4.93 13.40
C ASP A 8 -8.55 -3.73 12.48
N MET A 9 -8.03 -2.63 13.05
CA MET A 9 -7.64 -1.42 12.31
C MET A 9 -6.12 -1.29 12.22
N ALA A 10 -5.65 -0.59 11.19
CA ALA A 10 -4.24 -0.24 11.06
C ALA A 10 -4.06 1.14 10.41
N ILE A 11 -2.98 1.83 10.77
CA ILE A 11 -2.49 3.00 10.04
C ILE A 11 -1.50 2.53 8.99
N VAL A 12 -1.79 2.86 7.73
CA VAL A 12 -0.96 2.55 6.58
C VAL A 12 -0.46 3.83 5.92
N SER A 13 0.80 3.84 5.50
CA SER A 13 1.39 4.96 4.75
C SER A 13 1.37 4.68 3.25
N ILE A 14 0.73 5.57 2.50
CA ILE A 14 0.62 5.54 1.04
C ILE A 14 1.19 6.86 0.53
N ASP A 15 2.33 6.82 -0.16
CA ASP A 15 2.98 8.01 -0.73
C ASP A 15 3.12 9.19 0.26
N GLY A 16 3.57 8.88 1.48
CA GLY A 16 3.71 9.84 2.58
C GLY A 16 2.43 10.22 3.31
N VAL A 17 1.25 9.84 2.79
CA VAL A 17 -0.04 10.06 3.46
C VAL A 17 -0.36 8.88 4.38
N SER A 18 -0.67 9.16 5.64
CA SER A 18 -1.15 8.15 6.59
C SER A 18 -2.67 8.02 6.51
N LYS A 19 -3.16 6.78 6.40
CA LYS A 19 -4.59 6.45 6.36
C LYS A 19 -4.89 5.35 7.36
N GLU A 20 -6.02 5.48 8.06
CA GLU A 20 -6.59 4.40 8.86
C GLU A 20 -7.42 3.49 7.95
N VAL A 21 -7.21 2.18 8.06
CA VAL A 21 -7.83 1.16 7.21
C VAL A 21 -8.20 -0.07 8.04
N SER A 22 -9.25 -0.77 7.63
CA SER A 22 -9.58 -2.06 8.22
C SER A 22 -8.68 -3.17 7.66
N VAL A 23 -8.16 -4.00 8.55
CA VAL A 23 -7.34 -5.18 8.25
C VAL A 23 -8.05 -6.48 8.66
N ALA A 24 -9.33 -6.42 9.02
CA ALA A 24 -10.14 -7.57 9.47
C ALA A 24 -10.21 -8.73 8.47
N LEU A 25 -9.92 -8.47 7.19
CA LEU A 25 -9.94 -9.47 6.12
C LEU A 25 -8.59 -10.20 5.95
N ILE A 26 -7.55 -9.82 6.70
CA ILE A 26 -6.20 -10.35 6.57
C ILE A 26 -5.75 -10.95 7.90
N GLU A 27 -5.43 -12.24 7.88
CA GLU A 27 -4.83 -12.91 9.03
C GLU A 27 -3.31 -12.63 9.13
N GLN A 28 -2.78 -12.61 10.36
CA GLN A 28 -1.34 -12.56 10.64
C GLN A 28 -0.62 -11.35 10.01
N ILE A 29 -1.26 -10.18 10.06
CA ILE A 29 -0.65 -8.93 9.63
C ILE A 29 0.35 -8.41 10.67
N ALA A 30 1.50 -7.96 10.20
CA ALA A 30 2.60 -7.46 11.01
C ALA A 30 3.10 -6.10 10.52
N VAL A 31 3.77 -5.39 11.42
CA VAL A 31 4.49 -4.16 11.06
C VAL A 31 5.56 -4.50 10.02
N GLY A 32 5.53 -3.78 8.89
CA GLY A 32 6.46 -4.00 7.78
C GLY A 32 5.83 -4.75 6.60
N ASP A 33 4.65 -5.36 6.78
CA ASP A 33 3.90 -5.95 5.67
C ASP A 33 3.44 -4.88 4.67
N TYR A 34 3.23 -5.34 3.43
CA TYR A 34 2.61 -4.56 2.37
C TYR A 34 1.26 -5.18 2.02
N VAL A 35 0.26 -4.34 1.78
CA VAL A 35 -1.11 -4.78 1.50
C VAL A 35 -1.70 -4.01 0.34
N ILE A 36 -2.58 -4.67 -0.42
CA ILE A 36 -3.42 -4.00 -1.42
C ILE A 36 -4.62 -3.40 -0.71
N LEU A 37 -4.86 -2.11 -0.95
CA LEU A 37 -5.98 -1.37 -0.39
C LEU A 37 -7.09 -1.19 -1.41
N HIS A 38 -8.31 -1.43 -1.00
CA HIS A 38 -9.51 -1.16 -1.80
C HIS A 38 -10.59 -0.53 -0.92
N VAL A 39 -10.96 0.71 -1.24
CA VAL A 39 -12.07 1.45 -0.59
C VAL A 39 -12.01 1.39 0.95
N GLY A 40 -10.81 1.60 1.53
CA GLY A 40 -10.61 1.64 2.99
C GLY A 40 -10.35 0.29 3.66
N HIS A 41 -10.29 -0.80 2.90
CA HIS A 41 -9.98 -2.14 3.42
C HIS A 41 -8.69 -2.67 2.82
N ALA A 42 -7.89 -3.35 3.63
CA ALA A 42 -6.80 -4.18 3.16
C ALA A 42 -7.36 -5.52 2.68
N LEU A 43 -7.06 -5.90 1.43
CA LEU A 43 -7.62 -7.12 0.81
C LEU A 43 -6.68 -8.32 0.92
N THR A 44 -5.40 -8.11 0.66
CA THR A 44 -4.39 -9.18 0.66
C THR A 44 -3.01 -8.61 0.98
N LYS A 45 -2.16 -9.45 1.56
CA LYS A 45 -0.73 -9.19 1.67
C LYS A 45 -0.07 -9.34 0.30
N ILE A 46 0.99 -8.58 0.09
CA ILE A 46 1.86 -8.71 -1.09
C ILE A 46 3.31 -8.81 -0.63
N ASP A 47 4.12 -9.47 -1.43
CA ASP A 47 5.55 -9.54 -1.19
C ASP A 47 6.16 -8.13 -1.32
N PRO A 48 7.04 -7.70 -0.40
CA PRO A 48 7.67 -6.38 -0.48
C PRO A 48 8.48 -6.14 -1.76
N GLU A 49 9.12 -7.17 -2.32
CA GLU A 49 9.87 -7.05 -3.58
C GLU A 49 8.92 -6.87 -4.76
N GLU A 50 7.84 -7.67 -4.83
CA GLU A 50 6.80 -7.52 -5.85
C GLU A 50 6.12 -6.15 -5.79
N ALA A 51 5.85 -5.66 -4.57
CA ALA A 51 5.33 -4.32 -4.34
C ALA A 51 6.29 -3.25 -4.91
N ARG A 52 7.59 -3.43 -4.69
CA ARG A 52 8.61 -2.48 -5.14
C ARG A 52 8.77 -2.49 -6.65
N GLU A 53 8.82 -3.67 -7.28
CA GLU A 53 8.86 -3.81 -8.74
C GLU A 53 7.65 -3.14 -9.40
N THR A 54 6.45 -3.37 -8.86
CA THR A 54 5.23 -2.74 -9.34
C THR A 54 5.29 -1.23 -9.21
N LEU A 55 5.73 -0.72 -8.06
CA LEU A 55 5.89 0.72 -7.83
C LEU A 55 6.94 1.34 -8.76
N ASP A 56 8.06 0.65 -9.00
CA ASP A 56 9.11 1.13 -9.89
C ASP A 56 8.64 1.15 -11.36
N LEU A 57 7.88 0.14 -11.78
CA LEU A 57 7.24 0.14 -13.09
C LEU A 57 6.24 1.28 -13.23
N LEU A 58 5.37 1.49 -12.22
CA LEU A 58 4.42 2.60 -12.19
C LEU A 58 5.13 3.95 -12.21
N ARG A 59 6.27 4.11 -11.51
CA ARG A 59 7.10 5.32 -11.56
C ARG A 59 7.68 5.54 -12.95
N GLN A 60 8.19 4.49 -13.60
CA GLN A 60 8.72 4.59 -14.97
C GLN A 60 7.61 4.98 -15.97
N MET A 61 6.41 4.40 -15.83
CA MET A 61 5.25 4.76 -16.64
C MET A 61 4.73 6.17 -16.36
N GLY A 62 4.71 6.59 -15.08
CA GLY A 62 4.32 7.94 -14.67
C GLY A 62 5.33 9.01 -15.06
N ALA A 63 6.62 8.69 -15.04
CA ALA A 63 7.67 9.52 -15.60
C ALA A 63 7.48 9.67 -17.12
N ALA A 64 7.20 8.58 -17.84
CA ALA A 64 6.87 8.64 -19.27
C ALA A 64 5.57 9.42 -19.57
N ALA A 65 4.61 9.48 -18.64
CA ALA A 65 3.41 10.31 -18.75
C ALA A 65 3.65 11.80 -18.42
N ALA A 66 4.73 12.13 -17.71
CA ALA A 66 5.12 13.51 -17.39
C ALA A 66 5.98 14.17 -18.48
N GLU A 67 6.50 13.41 -19.47
CA GLU A 67 7.30 13.94 -20.59
C GLU A 67 6.48 14.21 -21.87
N VAL A 68 5.15 14.10 -21.82
CA VAL A 68 4.26 14.57 -22.90
C VAL A 68 3.59 15.88 -22.48
N GLY A 69 4.38 16.94 -22.42
CA GLY A 69 3.90 18.31 -22.30
C GLY A 69 4.55 19.21 -23.35
N PRO A 70 3.81 19.56 -24.41
CA PRO A 70 3.71 20.92 -24.90
C PRO A 70 2.33 21.54 -24.64
#